data_AF-A0A7S2VAP4-F1
#
_entry.id   AF-A0A7S2VAP4-F1
#
_cell.length_a   1.000
_cell.length_b   1.000
_cell.length_c   1.000
_cell.angle_alpha   90.00
_cell.angle_beta   90.00
_cell.angle_gamma   90.00
#
_symmetry.space_group_name_H-M   'P 1'
#
loop_
_entity.id
_entity.type
_entity.pdbx_description
1 polymer ?
#
loop_
_entity_poly.entity_id
_entity_poly.type
_entity_poly.pdbx_seq_one_letter_code
_entity_poly.pdbx_strand_id
1 'polypeptide(L)'
;WFVGLHSRHEETAPSVRKLSDSPMIATTSPEKPRKHTAPQAAFDEATDTRVVVDVFYHTYAGPTEEHQIVSRRVVQQQLEYLGQASQQNRGFKFILHYTSVGNATVLSPDWVQSLCREYSNNTLSCLHLGHMDQGHEESTLQQLHSHCRSVDDNAKKKQEHLVVYIHSKGAFLHKEAPAIQALNEKWMPPLTLAPITPACLASLLPKTAGQHHSTPVCNVCGLQFYPMWSLFYPGNMFSAHCSHVSQ
;
A
#
# COMPACT_ATOMS: atom_id res chain seq x y z
N TRP A 1 19.81 -36.27 16.41
CA TRP A 1 20.68 -36.62 15.27
C TRP A 1 20.89 -35.37 14.44
N PHE A 2 21.86 -34.55 14.85
CA PHE A 2 22.26 -33.33 14.14
C PHE A 2 23.72 -33.55 13.74
N VAL A 3 23.98 -33.54 12.44
CA VAL A 3 25.33 -33.51 11.87
C VAL A 3 25.52 -32.10 11.31
N GLY A 4 26.47 -31.38 11.89
CA GLY A 4 26.89 -30.07 11.41
C GLY A 4 27.79 -30.18 10.19
N LEU A 5 27.76 -29.14 9.36
CA LEU A 5 28.79 -28.88 8.36
C LEU A 5 29.07 -27.37 8.33
N HIS A 6 30.26 -27.03 8.80
CA HIS A 6 30.96 -25.80 8.48
C HIS A 6 31.30 -25.76 6.99
N SER A 7 31.18 -24.61 6.35
CA SER A 7 32.24 -24.18 5.42
C SER A 7 32.25 -22.67 5.25
N ARG A 8 33.46 -22.11 5.43
CA ARG A 8 33.83 -20.73 5.14
C ARG A 8 34.15 -20.62 3.66
N HIS A 9 33.79 -19.51 3.03
CA HIS A 9 34.59 -18.95 1.94
C HIS A 9 34.55 -17.42 2.02
N GLU A 10 35.71 -16.85 2.35
CA GLU A 10 36.09 -15.47 2.04
C GLU A 10 36.25 -15.37 0.53
N GLU A 11 35.69 -14.33 -0.08
CA GLU A 11 36.20 -13.81 -1.35
C GLU A 11 36.14 -12.29 -1.41
N THR A 12 37.26 -11.79 -1.91
CA THR A 12 37.82 -10.44 -1.92
C THR A 12 37.05 -9.41 -2.76
N ALA A 13 36.97 -8.18 -2.26
CA ALA A 13 36.50 -7.00 -2.98
C ALA A 13 37.63 -6.30 -3.77
N PRO A 14 37.36 -5.75 -4.98
CA PRO A 14 38.24 -4.79 -5.62
C PRO A 14 37.75 -3.34 -5.52
N SER A 15 38.61 -2.57 -4.86
CA SER A 15 38.99 -1.15 -4.99
C SER A 15 38.41 -0.25 -6.12
N VAL A 16 37.78 0.84 -5.68
CA VAL A 16 37.98 2.29 -6.03
C VAL A 16 38.28 2.69 -7.48
N ARG A 17 37.43 3.59 -8.02
CA ARG A 17 37.87 4.77 -8.78
C ARG A 17 37.11 6.04 -8.35
N LYS A 18 37.88 7.06 -7.99
CA LYS A 18 37.50 8.48 -7.81
C LYS A 18 37.80 9.27 -9.10
N LEU A 19 37.37 10.54 -9.09
CA LEU A 19 37.58 11.67 -10.04
C LEU A 19 36.46 11.83 -11.07
N SER A 20 35.97 13.04 -11.41
CA SER A 20 36.44 14.41 -11.12
C SER A 20 35.32 15.42 -11.48
N ASP A 21 35.30 16.51 -10.71
CA ASP A 21 35.02 17.91 -11.02
C ASP A 21 33.80 18.32 -11.87
N SER A 22 32.89 19.07 -11.22
CA SER A 22 31.90 19.94 -11.86
C SER A 22 32.27 21.42 -11.62
N PRO A 23 32.28 22.28 -12.64
CA PRO A 23 32.52 23.70 -12.49
C PRO A 23 31.28 24.47 -12.03
N MET A 24 31.52 25.46 -11.18
CA MET A 24 30.57 26.46 -10.71
C MET A 24 30.09 27.34 -11.87
N ILE A 25 28.77 27.55 -11.97
CA ILE A 25 28.18 28.60 -12.81
C ILE A 25 27.42 29.61 -11.94
N ALA A 26 27.65 30.86 -12.34
CA ALA A 26 27.36 32.12 -11.68
C ALA A 26 25.91 32.36 -11.24
N THR A 27 25.85 33.00 -10.08
CA THR A 27 24.73 33.71 -9.46
C THR A 27 24.26 34.86 -10.35
N THR A 28 22.97 34.87 -10.73
CA THR A 28 22.28 36.04 -11.29
C THR A 28 21.23 36.57 -10.32
N SER A 29 21.11 37.90 -10.34
CA SER A 29 20.42 38.80 -9.42
C SER A 29 18.90 38.58 -9.31
N PRO A 30 18.25 39.01 -8.19
CA PRO A 30 16.82 38.81 -7.98
C PRO A 30 15.97 39.81 -8.78
N GLU A 31 15.13 39.28 -9.66
CA GLU A 31 14.12 40.04 -10.40
C GLU A 31 12.89 40.34 -9.50
N LYS A 32 12.42 41.57 -9.60
CA LYS A 32 11.32 42.16 -8.80
C LYS A 32 10.00 41.41 -9.06
N PRO A 33 9.23 41.01 -8.03
CA PRO A 33 7.99 40.27 -8.24
C PRO A 33 6.91 41.17 -8.85
N ARG A 34 6.55 40.86 -10.09
CA ARG A 34 5.42 41.46 -10.82
C ARG A 34 4.13 40.85 -10.26
N LYS A 35 3.30 41.65 -9.61
CA LYS A 35 1.97 41.25 -9.14
C LYS A 35 1.05 41.02 -10.35
N HIS A 36 1.05 39.79 -10.85
CA HIS A 36 0.00 39.31 -11.74
C HIS A 36 -1.17 38.84 -10.88
N THR A 37 -2.21 39.69 -10.81
CA THR A 37 -3.52 39.29 -10.31
C THR A 37 -4.09 38.28 -11.30
N ALA A 38 -3.92 37.00 -11.01
CA ALA A 38 -4.55 35.93 -11.78
C ALA A 38 -6.08 36.02 -11.59
N PRO A 39 -6.87 35.87 -12.66
CA PRO A 39 -8.31 35.70 -12.52
C PRO A 39 -8.55 34.44 -11.69
N GLN A 40 -9.21 34.60 -10.53
CA GLN A 40 -9.79 33.50 -9.78
C GLN A 40 -10.84 32.84 -10.68
N ALA A 41 -10.39 31.85 -11.45
CA ALA A 41 -11.27 30.86 -12.01
C ALA A 41 -11.96 30.20 -10.82
N ALA A 42 -13.25 30.49 -10.65
CA ALA A 42 -14.14 29.70 -9.84
C ALA A 42 -14.08 28.28 -10.40
N PHE A 43 -13.23 27.45 -9.82
CA PHE A 43 -13.33 26.01 -9.98
C PHE A 43 -14.62 25.64 -9.26
N ASP A 44 -15.65 25.36 -10.04
CA ASP A 44 -16.81 24.62 -9.56
C ASP A 44 -16.29 23.31 -8.96
N GLU A 45 -16.16 23.29 -7.64
CA GLU A 45 -15.81 22.11 -6.85
C GLU A 45 -17.01 21.16 -6.93
N ALA A 46 -17.13 20.47 -8.08
CA ALA A 46 -18.07 19.40 -8.27
C ALA A 46 -17.81 18.39 -7.14
N THR A 47 -18.70 18.37 -6.15
CA THR A 47 -18.58 17.55 -4.97
C THR A 47 -18.51 16.09 -5.41
N ASP A 48 -17.31 15.51 -5.34
CA ASP A 48 -17.05 14.11 -5.66
C ASP A 48 -17.91 13.25 -4.72
N THR A 49 -18.95 12.63 -5.27
CA THR A 49 -19.93 11.84 -4.50
C THR A 49 -19.47 10.40 -4.23
N ARG A 50 -18.29 10.03 -4.71
CA ARG A 50 -17.74 8.68 -4.55
C ARG A 50 -17.38 8.39 -3.09
N VAL A 51 -17.53 7.13 -2.69
CA VAL A 51 -17.08 6.67 -1.38
C VAL A 51 -15.55 6.59 -1.39
N VAL A 52 -14.91 7.22 -0.41
CA VAL A 52 -13.45 7.17 -0.26
C VAL A 52 -13.06 5.82 0.35
N VAL A 53 -12.05 5.18 -0.25
CA VAL A 53 -11.45 3.93 0.19
C VAL A 53 -9.96 4.18 0.43
N ASP A 54 -9.56 4.25 1.69
CA ASP A 54 -8.16 4.43 2.08
C ASP A 54 -7.46 3.06 2.18
N VAL A 55 -6.54 2.78 1.27
CA VAL A 55 -5.78 1.52 1.20
C VAL A 55 -4.45 1.70 1.91
N PHE A 56 -4.24 1.01 3.01
CA PHE A 56 -2.98 0.93 3.74
C PHE A 56 -2.16 -0.27 3.26
N TYR A 57 -0.99 0.01 2.69
CA TYR A 57 -0.15 -1.01 2.06
C TYR A 57 1.22 -1.11 2.72
N HIS A 58 1.49 -2.26 3.34
CA HIS A 58 2.79 -2.59 3.89
C HIS A 58 3.67 -3.28 2.84
N THR A 59 4.75 -2.62 2.42
CA THR A 59 5.67 -3.14 1.40
C THR A 59 7.04 -3.47 1.99
N TYR A 60 7.65 -4.56 1.51
CA TYR A 60 8.94 -5.04 1.96
C TYR A 60 9.89 -5.24 0.79
N ALA A 61 11.11 -4.71 0.91
CA ALA A 61 12.24 -4.94 0.02
C ALA A 61 13.32 -5.74 0.75
N GLY A 62 13.48 -7.01 0.39
CA GLY A 62 14.42 -7.87 1.12
C GLY A 62 15.90 -7.47 1.02
N PRO A 63 16.75 -8.06 1.88
CA PRO A 63 18.13 -7.61 2.04
C PRO A 63 19.06 -8.04 0.90
N THR A 64 18.69 -9.08 0.12
CA THR A 64 19.49 -9.60 -0.99
C THR A 64 18.93 -9.14 -2.33
N GLU A 65 19.77 -9.04 -3.37
CA GLU A 65 19.34 -8.66 -4.71
C GLU A 65 18.21 -9.56 -5.25
N GLU A 66 18.30 -10.88 -5.04
CA GLU A 66 17.25 -11.83 -5.41
C GLU A 66 15.91 -11.51 -4.70
N HIS A 67 15.95 -11.21 -3.40
CA HIS A 67 14.74 -10.80 -2.68
C HIS A 67 14.19 -9.48 -3.22
N GLN A 68 15.05 -8.54 -3.61
CA GLN A 68 14.66 -7.24 -4.14
C GLN A 68 13.96 -7.38 -5.50
N ILE A 69 14.45 -8.25 -6.37
CA ILE A 69 13.79 -8.58 -7.66
C ILE A 69 12.38 -9.11 -7.42
N VAL A 70 12.23 -10.08 -6.51
CA VAL A 70 10.91 -10.65 -6.18
C VAL A 70 10.01 -9.62 -5.50
N SER A 71 10.55 -8.82 -4.59
CA SER A 71 9.83 -7.75 -3.91
C SER A 71 9.25 -6.74 -4.90
N ARG A 72 10.06 -6.25 -5.85
CA ARG A 72 9.61 -5.32 -6.90
C ARG A 72 8.51 -5.93 -7.75
N ARG A 73 8.68 -7.19 -8.18
CA ARG A 73 7.67 -7.89 -8.99
C ARG A 73 6.34 -8.02 -8.23
N VAL A 74 6.37 -8.42 -6.96
CA VAL A 74 5.15 -8.55 -6.13
C VAL A 74 4.48 -7.19 -5.93
N VAL A 75 5.24 -6.15 -5.57
CA VAL A 75 4.69 -4.80 -5.38
C VAL A 75 4.09 -4.27 -6.68
N GLN A 76 4.78 -4.43 -7.80
CA GLN A 76 4.29 -4.05 -9.12
C GLN A 76 2.97 -4.74 -9.46
N GLN A 77 2.89 -6.06 -9.27
CA GLN A 77 1.69 -6.85 -9.56
C GLN A 77 0.51 -6.47 -8.65
N GLN A 78 0.74 -6.25 -7.35
CA GLN A 78 -0.32 -5.81 -6.44
C GLN A 78 -0.82 -4.40 -6.75
N LEU A 79 0.06 -3.48 -7.15
CA LEU A 79 -0.32 -2.13 -7.60
C LEU A 79 -1.08 -2.16 -8.93
N GLU A 80 -0.74 -3.09 -9.82
CA GLU A 80 -1.51 -3.32 -11.04
C GLU A 80 -2.95 -3.75 -10.70
N TYR A 81 -3.12 -4.71 -9.78
CA TYR A 81 -4.45 -5.13 -9.32
C TYR A 81 -5.24 -3.99 -8.67
N LEU A 82 -4.60 -3.18 -7.83
CA LEU A 82 -5.22 -2.00 -7.23
C LEU A 82 -5.62 -0.96 -8.28
N GLY A 83 -4.76 -0.68 -9.26
CA GLY A 83 -5.03 0.27 -10.34
C GLY A 83 -6.17 -0.19 -11.25
N GLN A 84 -6.24 -1.49 -11.56
CA GLN A 84 -7.37 -2.06 -12.30
C GLN A 84 -8.67 -1.98 -11.48
N ALA A 85 -8.61 -2.33 -10.19
CA ALA A 85 -9.76 -2.24 -9.31
C ALA A 85 -10.27 -0.79 -9.17
N SER A 86 -9.38 0.21 -9.07
CA SER A 86 -9.78 1.62 -8.96
C SER A 86 -10.49 2.13 -10.22
N GLN A 87 -10.11 1.62 -11.39
CA GLN A 87 -10.77 1.97 -12.65
C GLN A 87 -12.14 1.30 -12.81
N GLN A 88 -12.28 0.04 -12.37
CA GLN A 88 -13.50 -0.74 -12.48
C GLN A 88 -14.57 -0.30 -11.46
N ASN A 89 -14.14 0.11 -10.27
CA ASN A 89 -15.00 0.51 -9.16
C ASN A 89 -15.33 2.01 -9.19
N ARG A 90 -16.04 2.49 -10.22
CA ARG A 90 -16.30 3.94 -10.42
C ARG A 90 -17.08 4.63 -9.28
N GLY A 91 -17.80 3.87 -8.46
CA GLY A 91 -18.50 4.39 -7.26
C GLY A 91 -17.56 4.69 -6.08
N PHE A 92 -16.29 4.29 -6.19
CA PHE A 92 -15.29 4.43 -5.15
C PHE A 92 -14.11 5.28 -5.63
N LYS A 93 -13.47 5.95 -4.68
CA LYS A 93 -12.23 6.70 -4.89
C LYS A 93 -11.15 6.09 -4.01
N PHE A 94 -10.11 5.54 -4.64
CA PHE A 94 -9.05 4.85 -3.92
C PHE A 94 -7.88 5.80 -3.63
N ILE A 95 -7.42 5.78 -2.39
CA ILE A 95 -6.22 6.49 -1.93
C ILE A 95 -5.29 5.45 -1.29
N LEU A 96 -4.16 5.17 -1.92
CA LEU A 96 -3.14 4.28 -1.40
C LEU A 96 -2.20 5.03 -0.46
N HIS A 97 -2.18 4.64 0.79
CA HIS A 97 -1.19 5.02 1.79
C HIS A 97 -0.21 3.86 1.96
N TYR A 98 1.06 4.05 1.63
CA TYR A 98 2.02 2.94 1.70
C TYR A 98 3.22 3.24 2.60
N THR A 99 3.67 2.20 3.29
CA THR A 99 4.91 2.19 4.07
C THR A 99 5.88 1.22 3.40
N SER A 100 7.15 1.62 3.27
CA SER A 100 8.20 0.75 2.73
C SER A 100 9.18 0.33 3.81
N VAL A 101 9.57 -0.95 3.79
CA VAL A 101 10.55 -1.54 4.71
C VAL A 101 11.72 -2.14 3.94
N GLY A 102 12.94 -2.01 4.44
CA GLY A 102 14.13 -2.65 3.89
C GLY A 102 14.92 -1.70 3.00
N ASN A 103 15.31 -2.13 1.80
CA ASN A 103 16.14 -1.29 0.92
C ASN A 103 15.31 -0.16 0.25
N ALA A 104 15.49 1.08 0.71
CA ALA A 104 14.81 2.28 0.20
C ALA A 104 14.96 2.52 -1.32
N THR A 105 16.07 2.07 -1.91
CA THR A 105 16.35 2.31 -3.34
C THR A 105 15.51 1.41 -4.26
N VAL A 106 15.05 0.28 -3.74
CA VAL A 106 14.33 -0.76 -4.51
C VAL A 106 12.86 -0.39 -4.68
N LEU A 107 12.25 0.14 -3.63
CA LEU A 107 10.87 0.61 -3.57
C LEU A 107 10.83 2.11 -3.32
N SER A 108 11.57 2.86 -4.15
CA SER A 108 11.66 4.31 -4.00
C SER A 108 10.30 4.98 -4.20
N PRO A 109 10.03 6.12 -3.55
CA PRO A 109 8.74 6.78 -3.66
C PRO A 109 8.38 7.16 -5.11
N ASP A 110 9.35 7.63 -5.88
CA ASP A 110 9.18 7.97 -7.30
C ASP A 110 8.79 6.75 -8.14
N TRP A 111 9.40 5.59 -7.86
CA TRP A 111 9.07 4.35 -8.57
C TRP A 111 7.64 3.90 -8.25
N VAL A 112 7.24 3.83 -6.97
CA VAL A 112 5.87 3.47 -6.59
C VAL A 112 4.86 4.46 -7.17
N GLN A 113 5.15 5.76 -7.11
CA GLN A 113 4.29 6.80 -7.68
C GLN A 113 4.13 6.66 -9.20
N SER A 114 5.19 6.25 -9.90
CA SER A 114 5.14 6.01 -11.35
C SER A 114 4.17 4.87 -11.69
N LEU A 115 4.22 3.76 -10.95
CA LEU A 115 3.30 2.64 -11.10
C LEU A 115 1.85 3.01 -10.80
N CYS A 116 1.62 3.81 -9.75
CA CYS A 116 0.27 4.29 -9.44
C CYS A 116 -0.34 5.09 -10.59
N ARG A 117 0.45 5.95 -11.24
CA ARG A 117 0.00 6.72 -12.42
C ARG A 117 -0.25 5.82 -13.61
N GLU A 118 0.68 4.90 -13.88
CA GLU A 118 0.62 3.97 -15.01
C GLU A 118 -0.61 3.05 -14.93
N TYR A 119 -0.80 2.34 -13.82
CA TYR A 119 -1.84 1.31 -13.72
C TYR A 119 -3.24 1.82 -13.41
N SER A 120 -3.38 3.06 -12.94
CA SER A 120 -4.69 3.59 -12.56
C SER A 120 -5.25 4.62 -13.53
N ASN A 121 -4.47 5.09 -14.52
CA ASN A 121 -4.82 6.25 -15.33
C ASN A 121 -5.27 7.46 -14.46
N ASN A 122 -4.53 7.70 -13.36
CA ASN A 122 -4.79 8.70 -12.32
C ASN A 122 -6.05 8.48 -11.45
N THR A 123 -6.65 7.29 -11.45
CA THR A 123 -7.78 6.97 -10.55
C THR A 123 -7.33 6.51 -9.15
N LEU A 124 -6.05 6.16 -8.98
CA LEU A 124 -5.43 5.79 -7.70
C LEU A 124 -4.44 6.88 -7.29
N SER A 125 -4.73 7.57 -6.18
CA SER A 125 -3.78 8.50 -5.56
C SER A 125 -2.86 7.74 -4.62
N CYS A 126 -1.55 8.02 -4.65
CA CYS A 126 -0.58 7.33 -3.79
C CYS A 126 0.14 8.33 -2.87
N LEU A 127 0.21 7.98 -1.59
CA LEU A 127 0.83 8.74 -0.52
C LEU A 127 1.84 7.85 0.20
N HIS A 128 3.11 8.26 0.17
CA HIS A 128 4.15 7.61 0.94
C HIS A 128 4.06 8.05 2.40
N LEU A 129 3.78 7.11 3.30
CA LEU A 129 3.68 7.40 4.72
C LEU A 129 5.06 7.46 5.41
N GLY A 130 6.04 6.72 4.86
CA GLY A 130 7.38 6.66 5.42
C GLY A 130 8.14 5.41 5.03
N HIS A 131 9.44 5.44 5.31
CA HIS A 131 10.36 4.33 5.10
C HIS A 131 10.98 3.89 6.41
N MET A 132 11.21 2.59 6.57
CA MET A 132 11.97 2.02 7.69
C MET A 132 13.02 1.04 7.17
N ASP A 133 14.24 1.12 7.69
CA ASP A 133 15.29 0.15 7.33
C ASP A 133 14.91 -1.28 7.77
N GLN A 134 14.23 -1.39 8.91
CA GLN A 134 13.69 -2.61 9.47
C GLN A 134 12.34 -2.34 10.12
N GLY A 135 11.42 -3.28 10.04
CA GLY A 135 10.09 -3.12 10.60
C GLY A 135 9.21 -4.33 10.33
N HIS A 136 8.09 -4.34 11.05
CA HIS A 136 7.04 -5.33 10.88
C HIS A 136 5.74 -4.62 10.47
N GLU A 137 4.74 -5.40 10.08
CA GLU A 137 3.44 -4.93 9.58
C GLU A 137 2.72 -3.97 10.56
N GLU A 138 3.01 -4.11 11.85
CA GLU A 138 2.48 -3.35 12.98
C GLU A 138 2.62 -1.85 12.80
N SER A 139 3.69 -1.37 12.16
CA SER A 139 3.87 0.07 11.90
C SER A 139 2.80 0.62 10.95
N THR A 140 2.41 -0.14 9.95
CA THR A 140 1.40 0.27 8.97
C THR A 140 0.01 0.09 9.57
N LEU A 141 -0.21 -0.99 10.32
CA LEU A 141 -1.44 -1.22 11.08
C LEU A 141 -1.68 -0.13 12.15
N GLN A 142 -0.64 0.34 12.83
CA GLN A 142 -0.75 1.43 13.79
C GLN A 142 -1.15 2.75 13.10
N GLN A 143 -0.64 3.01 11.90
CA GLN A 143 -1.02 4.18 11.11
C GLN A 143 -2.46 4.09 10.61
N LEU A 144 -2.88 2.91 10.14
CA LEU A 144 -4.27 2.61 9.79
C LEU A 144 -5.22 2.86 10.97
N HIS A 145 -4.90 2.30 12.15
CA HIS A 145 -5.69 2.49 13.37
C HIS A 145 -5.73 3.97 13.79
N SER A 146 -4.60 4.68 13.71
CA SER A 146 -4.54 6.13 14.03
C SER A 146 -5.37 6.96 13.07
N HIS A 147 -5.35 6.64 11.77
CA HIS A 147 -6.21 7.25 10.76
C HIS A 147 -7.68 7.07 11.12
N CYS A 148 -8.10 5.84 11.41
CA CYS A 148 -9.49 5.56 11.76
C CYS A 148 -9.96 6.22 13.05
N ARG A 149 -9.11 6.30 14.09
CA ARG A 149 -9.43 7.11 15.28
C ARG A 149 -9.61 8.58 14.96
N SER A 150 -8.74 9.15 14.13
CA SER A 150 -8.85 10.56 13.75
C SER A 150 -10.11 10.84 12.93
N VAL A 151 -10.55 9.89 12.09
CA VAL A 151 -11.80 9.97 11.35
C VAL A 151 -12.98 9.98 12.31
N ASP A 152 -13.03 9.03 13.26
CA ASP A 152 -14.11 8.91 14.24
C ASP A 152 -14.22 10.14 15.15
N ASP A 153 -13.09 10.68 15.62
CA ASP A 153 -13.06 11.90 16.45
C ASP A 153 -13.61 13.12 15.69
N ASN A 154 -13.39 13.17 14.37
CA ASN A 154 -13.87 14.22 13.49
C ASN A 154 -15.26 13.94 12.88
N ALA A 155 -15.83 12.76 13.12
CA ALA A 155 -17.05 12.24 12.48
C ALA A 155 -18.35 12.91 12.97
N LYS A 156 -18.36 14.23 13.13
CA LYS A 156 -19.58 15.05 12.98
C LYS A 156 -20.14 15.00 11.56
N LYS A 157 -19.43 14.38 10.60
CA LYS A 157 -19.88 14.13 9.22
C LYS A 157 -20.22 12.65 9.03
N LYS A 158 -21.47 12.37 8.65
CA LYS A 158 -22.09 11.04 8.43
C LYS A 158 -21.51 10.24 7.24
N GLN A 159 -20.28 10.49 6.81
CA GLN A 159 -19.71 9.74 5.68
C GLN A 159 -19.03 8.49 6.22
N GLU A 160 -19.41 7.35 5.67
CA GLU A 160 -18.75 6.07 5.95
C GLU A 160 -17.34 6.10 5.33
N HIS A 161 -16.33 5.87 6.14
CA HIS A 161 -14.94 5.74 5.70
C HIS A 161 -14.56 4.26 5.66
N LEU A 162 -14.28 3.79 4.45
CA LEU A 162 -13.80 2.43 4.23
C LEU A 162 -12.28 2.42 4.18
N VAL A 163 -11.70 1.43 4.83
CA VAL A 163 -10.27 1.18 4.82
C VAL A 163 -9.98 -0.20 4.28
N VAL A 164 -8.84 -0.33 3.62
CA VAL A 164 -8.30 -1.60 3.13
C VAL A 164 -6.91 -1.77 3.69
N TYR A 165 -6.57 -2.94 4.20
CA TYR A 165 -5.20 -3.31 4.54
C TYR A 165 -4.72 -4.41 3.59
N ILE A 166 -3.57 -4.17 2.96
CA ILE A 166 -2.85 -5.17 2.17
C ILE A 166 -1.37 -5.15 2.54
N HIS A 167 -0.66 -6.24 2.22
CA HIS A 167 0.79 -6.32 2.43
C HIS A 167 1.46 -7.13 1.32
N SER A 168 2.76 -6.95 1.13
CA SER A 168 3.56 -7.74 0.19
C SER A 168 4.14 -9.03 0.78
N LYS A 169 3.63 -9.51 1.93
CA LYS A 169 4.00 -10.79 2.53
C LYS A 169 3.81 -11.92 1.51
N GLY A 170 4.87 -12.68 1.27
CA GLY A 170 5.01 -13.60 0.13
C GLY A 170 6.13 -13.21 -0.84
N ALA A 171 6.64 -11.98 -0.75
CA ALA A 171 7.88 -11.55 -1.41
C ALA A 171 9.16 -12.12 -0.76
N PHE A 172 9.04 -12.73 0.42
CA PHE A 172 10.16 -13.39 1.09
C PHE A 172 10.52 -14.68 0.34
N LEU A 173 11.70 -14.75 -0.27
CA LEU A 173 12.17 -16.01 -0.83
C LEU A 173 12.56 -16.94 0.31
N HIS A 174 11.85 -18.05 0.42
CA HIS A 174 12.34 -19.18 1.18
C HIS A 174 13.32 -19.95 0.28
N LYS A 175 14.61 -19.57 0.30
CA LYS A 175 15.66 -20.24 -0.48
C LYS A 175 15.65 -21.76 -0.26
N GLU A 176 15.27 -22.19 0.94
CA GLU A 176 15.20 -23.59 1.35
C GLU A 176 13.86 -24.27 1.02
N ALA A 177 12.88 -23.54 0.48
CA ALA A 177 11.53 -24.07 0.23
C ALA A 177 10.85 -23.46 -1.03
N PRO A 178 11.32 -23.78 -2.24
CA PRO A 178 10.73 -23.30 -3.50
C PRO A 178 9.24 -23.66 -3.65
N ALA A 179 8.79 -24.77 -3.06
CA ALA A 179 7.37 -25.12 -3.03
C ALA A 179 6.52 -24.09 -2.24
N ILE A 180 7.07 -23.50 -1.18
CA ILE A 180 6.41 -22.43 -0.41
C ILE A 180 6.34 -21.16 -1.25
N GLN A 181 7.39 -20.84 -2.01
CA GLN A 181 7.38 -19.69 -2.91
C GLN A 181 6.29 -19.82 -3.98
N ALA A 182 6.19 -20.97 -4.64
CA ALA A 182 5.15 -21.23 -5.63
C ALA A 182 3.73 -21.13 -5.02
N LEU A 183 3.57 -21.58 -3.77
CA LEU A 183 2.32 -21.45 -3.03
C LEU A 183 1.98 -19.97 -2.75
N ASN A 184 2.95 -19.18 -2.29
CA ASN A 184 2.78 -17.74 -2.05
C ASN A 184 2.39 -16.99 -3.33
N GLU A 185 3.06 -17.28 -4.45
CA GLU A 185 2.73 -16.68 -5.74
C GLU A 185 1.32 -17.04 -6.21
N LYS A 186 0.85 -18.26 -5.91
CA LYS A 186 -0.52 -18.69 -6.21
C LYS A 186 -1.57 -17.98 -5.37
N TRP A 187 -1.30 -17.74 -4.08
CA TRP A 187 -2.26 -17.11 -3.17
C TRP A 187 -2.23 -15.58 -3.19
N MET A 188 -1.14 -14.96 -3.62
CA MET A 188 -1.01 -13.51 -3.61
C MET A 188 -2.10 -12.80 -4.44
N PRO A 189 -2.40 -13.19 -5.69
CA PRO A 189 -3.46 -12.54 -6.45
C PRO A 189 -4.84 -12.60 -5.77
N PRO A 190 -5.37 -13.77 -5.36
CA PRO A 190 -6.69 -13.81 -4.72
C PRO A 190 -6.70 -13.12 -3.34
N LEU A 191 -5.62 -13.14 -2.57
CA LEU A 191 -5.53 -12.40 -1.30
C LEU A 191 -5.56 -10.87 -1.52
N THR A 192 -4.88 -10.39 -2.55
CA THR A 192 -4.84 -8.95 -2.89
C THR A 192 -6.17 -8.46 -3.44
N LEU A 193 -6.79 -9.24 -4.32
CA LEU A 193 -8.02 -8.85 -5.00
C LEU A 193 -9.25 -8.93 -4.11
N ALA A 194 -9.35 -9.92 -3.23
CA ALA A 194 -10.53 -10.14 -2.40
C ALA A 194 -11.02 -8.90 -1.64
N PRO A 195 -10.19 -8.17 -0.87
CA PRO A 195 -10.65 -7.00 -0.13
C PRO A 195 -11.12 -5.86 -1.04
N ILE A 196 -10.58 -5.74 -2.26
CA ILE A 196 -10.88 -4.64 -3.19
C ILE A 196 -11.93 -4.98 -4.25
N THR A 197 -12.55 -6.17 -4.17
CA THR A 197 -13.63 -6.51 -5.11
C THR A 197 -14.87 -5.63 -4.88
N PRO A 198 -15.63 -5.31 -5.96
CA PRO A 198 -16.87 -4.55 -5.83
C PRO A 198 -17.85 -5.16 -4.84
N ALA A 199 -17.96 -6.50 -4.83
CA ALA A 199 -18.85 -7.23 -3.92
C ALA A 199 -18.42 -7.06 -2.46
N CYS A 200 -17.12 -7.13 -2.19
CA CYS A 200 -16.57 -6.95 -0.85
C CYS A 200 -16.84 -5.53 -0.34
N LEU A 201 -16.48 -4.51 -1.12
CA LEU A 201 -16.69 -3.11 -0.75
C LEU A 201 -18.18 -2.75 -0.63
N ALA A 202 -19.04 -3.23 -1.54
CA ALA A 202 -20.48 -3.00 -1.45
C ALA A 202 -21.13 -3.65 -0.23
N SER A 203 -20.59 -4.78 0.25
CA SER A 203 -21.08 -5.44 1.48
C SER A 203 -20.80 -4.62 2.75
N LEU A 204 -19.82 -3.71 2.69
CA LEU A 204 -19.47 -2.75 3.73
C LEU A 204 -20.20 -1.41 3.57
N LEU A 205 -21.12 -1.26 2.60
CA LEU A 205 -21.91 -0.04 2.52
C LEU A 205 -23.21 -0.22 3.32
N PRO A 206 -23.65 0.81 4.07
CA PRO A 206 -24.94 0.76 4.74
C PRO A 206 -26.05 0.61 3.69
N LYS A 207 -26.92 -0.38 3.88
CA LYS A 207 -28.10 -0.56 3.03
C LYS A 207 -29.01 0.66 3.21
N THR A 208 -29.48 1.23 2.11
CA THR A 208 -30.33 2.43 2.14
C THR A 208 -31.59 2.19 2.97
N ALA A 209 -31.98 3.22 3.73
CA ALA A 209 -33.16 3.24 4.59
C ALA A 209 -34.42 2.88 3.79
N GLY A 210 -34.89 1.64 3.95
CA GLY A 210 -35.99 1.07 3.17
C GLY A 210 -35.88 -0.46 3.03
N GLN A 211 -34.67 -1.01 3.09
CA GLN A 211 -34.46 -2.45 3.25
C GLN A 211 -34.49 -2.84 4.73
N HIS A 212 -35.71 -3.09 5.22
CA HIS A 212 -36.00 -3.56 6.58
C HIS A 212 -35.55 -5.02 6.76
N HIS A 213 -34.24 -5.29 6.69
CA HIS A 213 -33.67 -6.57 7.06
C HIS A 213 -32.61 -6.38 8.14
N SER A 214 -32.94 -6.95 9.30
CA SER A 214 -32.17 -7.11 10.53
C SER A 214 -30.89 -7.95 10.37
N THR A 215 -30.23 -7.88 9.21
CA THR A 215 -28.96 -8.58 8.98
C THR A 215 -27.81 -7.76 9.55
N PRO A 216 -26.89 -8.37 10.32
CA PRO A 216 -25.69 -7.68 10.77
C PRO A 216 -24.94 -7.12 9.55
N VAL A 217 -24.57 -5.84 9.63
CA VAL A 217 -23.69 -5.21 8.64
C VAL A 217 -22.35 -5.93 8.73
N CYS A 218 -21.84 -6.38 7.59
CA CYS A 218 -20.50 -6.92 7.52
C CYS A 218 -19.53 -5.78 7.85
N ASN A 219 -18.76 -5.90 8.93
CA ASN A 219 -17.81 -4.85 9.33
C ASN A 219 -16.41 -5.07 8.74
N VAL A 220 -16.14 -6.29 8.29
CA VAL A 220 -14.85 -6.73 7.72
C VAL A 220 -15.11 -7.72 6.59
N CYS A 221 -14.47 -7.51 5.45
CA CYS A 221 -14.52 -8.42 4.31
C CYS A 221 -13.10 -8.68 3.77
N GLY A 222 -12.81 -9.92 3.39
CA GLY A 222 -11.51 -10.33 2.85
C GLY A 222 -11.50 -11.82 2.53
N LEU A 223 -10.39 -12.30 1.95
CA LEU A 223 -10.18 -13.73 1.74
C LEU A 223 -9.53 -14.34 2.99
N GLN A 224 -10.19 -15.34 3.58
CA GLN A 224 -9.67 -16.03 4.74
C GLN A 224 -8.59 -17.05 4.30
N PHE A 225 -7.35 -16.91 4.79
CA PHE A 225 -6.32 -17.93 4.63
C PHE A 225 -5.49 -18.12 5.91
N TYR A 226 -5.43 -19.36 6.44
CA TYR A 226 -4.51 -19.76 7.51
C TYR A 226 -4.17 -21.25 7.43
N PRO A 227 -2.89 -21.62 7.57
CA PRO A 227 -2.54 -22.94 8.09
C PRO A 227 -1.85 -22.87 9.46
N MET A 228 -2.18 -21.85 10.28
CA MET A 228 -1.88 -21.61 11.71
C MET A 228 -0.73 -20.61 12.03
N TRP A 229 -0.71 -19.83 13.12
CA TRP A 229 -1.76 -19.54 14.11
C TRP A 229 -2.20 -18.09 14.02
N SER A 230 -3.52 -17.99 13.98
CA SER A 230 -4.31 -16.84 14.37
C SER A 230 -4.71 -16.98 15.84
N LEU A 231 -5.18 -15.91 16.44
CA LEU A 231 -6.47 -15.94 17.16
C LEU A 231 -7.24 -14.66 16.86
N PHE A 232 -7.30 -14.09 15.66
CA PHE A 232 -8.14 -14.59 14.58
C PHE A 232 -7.88 -13.84 13.26
N TYR A 233 -6.97 -12.86 13.21
CA TYR A 233 -6.71 -12.03 12.01
C TYR A 233 -5.29 -11.41 11.81
N PRO A 234 -4.18 -11.81 12.48
CA PRO A 234 -2.88 -11.21 12.17
C PRO A 234 -2.38 -11.66 10.79
N GLY A 235 -2.05 -10.70 9.91
CA GLY A 235 -1.45 -10.94 8.59
C GLY A 235 -2.40 -11.34 7.46
N ASN A 236 -3.68 -10.95 7.54
CA ASN A 236 -4.62 -11.09 6.42
C ASN A 236 -4.86 -9.73 5.75
N MET A 237 -5.10 -9.78 4.45
CA MET A 237 -5.57 -8.62 3.69
C MET A 237 -7.09 -8.50 3.85
N PHE A 238 -7.58 -7.31 4.17
CA PHE A 238 -9.00 -7.09 4.48
C PHE A 238 -9.44 -5.68 4.11
N SER A 239 -10.75 -5.51 4.00
CA SER A 239 -11.46 -4.24 3.95
C SER A 239 -12.38 -4.15 5.15
N ALA A 240 -12.51 -2.97 5.75
CA ALA A 240 -13.33 -2.75 6.94
C ALA A 240 -13.85 -1.32 7.02
N HIS A 241 -14.84 -1.09 7.89
CA HIS A 241 -15.17 0.27 8.35
C HIS A 241 -14.10 0.78 9.31
N CYS A 242 -13.82 2.08 9.27
CA CYS A 242 -12.94 2.68 10.28
C CYS A 242 -13.45 2.50 11.71
N SER A 243 -14.78 2.54 11.92
CA SER A 243 -15.40 2.30 13.22
C SER A 243 -15.17 0.89 13.79
N HIS A 244 -14.82 -0.08 12.95
CA HIS A 244 -14.40 -1.41 13.39
C HIS A 244 -12.92 -1.43 13.76
N VAL A 245 -12.09 -0.76 12.96
CA VAL A 245 -10.63 -0.73 13.13
C VAL A 245 -10.22 0.11 14.34
N SER A 246 -11.03 1.09 14.75
CA SER A 246 -10.72 2.02 15.85
C SER A 246 -11.00 1.50 17.26
N GLN A 247 -11.76 0.39 17.39
CA GLN A 247 -12.14 -0.26 18.65
C GLN A 247 -10.95 -0.97 19.30
#